data_AF-D5C3Y8-F1
#
_entry.id   AF-D5C3Y8-F1
#
_cell.length_a   1.000
_cell.length_b   1.000
_cell.length_c   1.000
_cell.angle_alpha   90.00
_cell.angle_beta   90.00
_cell.angle_gamma   90.00
#
_symmetry.space_group_name_H-M   'P 1'
#
loop_
_entity.id
_entity.type
_entity.pdbx_description
1 polymer ?
#
loop_
_entity_poly.entity_id
_entity_poly.type
_entity_poly.pdbx_seq_one_letter_code
_entity_poly.pdbx_strand_id
1 'polypeptide(L)' 'MNEIIFIVEEAPEGGYQLRALGESIFTEADDLESLHAQVREAVSCHFEEGEAPKIIRLHFVKEEVIAL' A
#
# COMPACT_ATOMS: atom_id res chain seq x y z
N MET A 1 13.41 12.84 6.92
CA MET A 1 13.54 11.87 5.82
C MET A 1 12.16 11.20 5.77
N ASN A 2 11.28 11.63 4.86
CA ASN A 2 9.87 11.18 4.85
C ASN A 2 9.75 9.89 4.04
N GLU A 3 9.42 8.81 4.73
CA GLU A 3 9.02 7.54 4.15
C GLU A 3 7.57 7.25 4.52
N ILE A 4 6.83 6.62 3.61
CA ILE A 4 5.49 6.09 3.87
C ILE A 4 5.53 4.57 3.73
N ILE A 5 4.93 3.89 4.70
CA ILE A 5 4.89 2.44 4.74
C ILE A 5 3.48 2.02 4.37
N PHE A 6 3.35 1.17 3.37
CA PHE A 6 2.10 0.49 3.04
C PHE A 6 2.17 -0.95 3.50
N ILE A 7 1.17 -1.37 4.28
CA ILE A 7 0.90 -2.79 4.53
C ILE A 7 0.18 -3.32 3.30
N VAL A 8 0.68 -4.42 2.74
CA VAL A 8 0.12 -5.09 1.57
C VAL A 8 -0.39 -6.45 2.00
N GLU A 9 -1.67 -6.68 1.80
CA GLU A 9 -2.39 -7.90 2.16
C GLU A 9 -3.00 -8.52 0.90
N GLU A 10 -2.92 -9.84 0.76
CA GLU A 10 -3.60 -10.54 -0.33
C GLU A 10 -5.10 -10.58 -0.04
N ALA A 11 -5.90 -10.10 -1.00
CA ALA A 11 -7.35 -10.12 -0.85
C ALA A 11 -7.89 -11.55 -1.03
N PRO A 12 -8.96 -11.94 -0.31
CA PRO A 12 -9.55 -13.28 -0.44
C PRO A 12 -10.11 -13.57 -1.84
N GLU A 13 -10.44 -12.51 -2.59
CA GLU A 13 -10.95 -12.60 -3.97
C GLU A 13 -9.85 -12.59 -5.02
N GLY A 14 -8.58 -12.47 -4.60
CA GLY A 14 -7.42 -12.27 -5.46
C GLY A 14 -6.99 -10.79 -5.54
N GLY A 15 -5.74 -10.55 -5.91
CA GLY A 15 -5.13 -9.22 -5.89
C GLY A 15 -4.63 -8.79 -4.51
N TYR A 16 -4.42 -7.50 -4.35
CA TYR A 16 -3.75 -6.90 -3.20
C TYR A 16 -4.52 -5.70 -2.65
N GLN A 17 -4.68 -5.68 -1.34
CA GLN A 17 -5.14 -4.52 -0.58
C GLN A 17 -3.95 -3.83 0.07
N LEU A 18 -3.91 -2.50 0.00
CA LEU A 18 -2.81 -1.70 0.50
C LEU A 18 -3.31 -0.61 1.44
N ARG A 19 -2.69 -0.51 2.61
CA ARG A 19 -3.00 0.50 3.62
C ARG A 19 -1.75 1.23 4.06
N ALA A 20 -1.75 2.55 3.98
CA ALA A 20 -0.67 3.36 4.53
C ALA A 20 -0.72 3.36 6.07
N LEU A 21 0.46 3.28 6.70
CA LEU A 21 0.63 3.53 8.13
C LEU A 21 0.83 5.02 8.38
N GLY A 22 0.11 5.56 9.36
CA GLY A 22 0.18 6.98 9.74
C GLY A 22 -0.77 7.87 8.93
N GLU A 23 -1.10 7.47 7.70
CA GLU A 23 -1.96 8.23 6.78
C GLU A 23 -3.23 7.43 6.44
N SER A 24 -4.33 8.12 6.17
CA SER A 24 -5.59 7.48 5.78
C SER A 24 -5.64 7.21 4.27
N ILE A 25 -4.62 6.52 3.74
CA ILE A 25 -4.54 6.14 2.33
C ILE A 25 -4.81 4.65 2.20
N PHE A 26 -5.80 4.32 1.37
CA PHE A 26 -6.19 2.96 1.05
C PHE A 26 -6.22 2.82 -0.47
N THR A 27 -5.63 1.75 -0.98
CA THR A 27 -5.63 1.46 -2.41
C THR A 27 -5.64 -0.05 -2.63
N GLU A 28 -6.04 -0.46 -3.82
CA GLU A 28 -6.18 -1.87 -4.20
C GLU A 28 -5.59 -2.04 -5.60
N ALA A 29 -5.07 -3.24 -5.86
CA ALA A 29 -4.46 -3.57 -7.13
C ALA A 29 -4.69 -5.05 -7.48
N ASP A 30 -5.04 -5.32 -8.72
CA ASP A 30 -5.29 -6.68 -9.20
C ASP A 30 -4.01 -7.53 -9.25
N ASP A 31 -2.86 -6.90 -9.52
CA ASP A 31 -1.59 -7.57 -9.72
C ASP A 31 -0.40 -6.73 -9.20
N LEU A 32 0.74 -7.37 -9.01
CA LEU A 32 1.99 -6.69 -8.60
C LEU A 32 2.41 -5.58 -9.57
N GLU A 33 2.11 -5.73 -10.86
CA GLU A 33 2.44 -4.73 -11.87
C GLU A 33 1.61 -3.46 -11.71
N SER A 34 0.29 -3.58 -11.47
CA SER A 34 -0.60 -2.43 -11.25
C SER A 34 -0.42 -1.82 -9.86
N LEU A 35 -0.01 -2.61 -8.86
CA LEU A 35 0.22 -2.18 -7.49
C LEU A 35 1.15 -0.97 -7.38
N HIS A 36 2.29 -1.01 -8.08
CA HIS A 36 3.25 0.09 -8.03
C HIS A 36 2.69 1.40 -8.61
N ALA A 37 1.83 1.33 -9.63
CA ALA A 37 1.18 2.50 -10.20
C ALA A 37 0.11 3.04 -9.25
N GLN A 38 -0.77 2.16 -8.77
CA GLN A 38 -1.87 2.48 -7.86
C GLN A 38 -1.38 3.17 -6.57
N VAL A 39 -0.28 2.70 -5.98
CA VAL A 39 0.29 3.32 -4.77
C VAL A 39 0.87 4.70 -5.06
N ARG A 40 1.57 4.87 -6.18
CA ARG A 40 2.13 6.17 -6.56
C ARG A 40 1.03 7.20 -6.81
N GLU A 41 -0.04 6.80 -7.49
CA GLU A 41 -1.19 7.68 -7.73
C GLU A 41 -1.92 8.02 -6.43
N ALA A 42 -2.15 7.03 -5.55
CA ALA A 42 -2.79 7.26 -4.26
C ALA A 42 -1.98 8.24 -3.38
N VAL A 43 -0.66 8.08 -3.33
CA VAL A 43 0.23 9.02 -2.63
C VAL A 43 0.18 10.40 -3.30
N SER A 44 0.30 10.49 -4.62
CA SER A 44 0.30 11.78 -5.32
C SER A 44 -1.04 12.52 -5.23
N CYS A 45 -2.16 11.81 -5.09
CA CYS A 45 -3.48 12.41 -4.90
C CYS A 45 -3.71 12.87 -3.45
N HIS A 46 -3.09 12.21 -2.48
CA HIS A 46 -3.25 12.54 -1.06
C HIS A 46 -2.39 13.72 -0.61
N PHE A 47 -1.16 13.84 -1.11
CA PHE A 47 -0.22 14.87 -0.70
C PHE A 47 -0.21 16.06 -1.67
N GLU A 48 -0.09 17.28 -1.13
CA GLU A 48 0.10 18.47 -1.96
C GLU A 48 1.50 18.48 -2.62
N GLU A 49 1.67 19.35 -3.62
CA GLU A 49 2.88 19.42 -4.43
C GLU A 49 4.11 19.76 -3.56
N GLY A 50 5.04 18.81 -3.45
CA GLY A 50 6.26 18.94 -2.65
C GLY A 50 6.18 18.37 -1.22
N GLU A 51 5.00 17.96 -0.75
CA GLU A 51 4.82 17.33 0.57
C GLU A 51 4.91 15.80 0.53
N ALA A 52 4.81 15.22 -0.66
CA ALA A 52 4.85 13.78 -0.85
C ALA A 52 6.15 13.13 -0.32
N PRO A 53 6.05 11.95 0.32
CA PRO A 53 7.21 11.19 0.77
C PRO A 53 8.09 10.78 -0.41
N LYS A 54 9.41 10.77 -0.20
CA LYS A 54 10.39 10.41 -1.24
C LYS A 54 10.60 8.90 -1.36
N ILE A 55 10.21 8.15 -0.34
CA ILE A 55 10.39 6.70 -0.24
C ILE A 55 9.04 6.08 0.09
N ILE A 56 8.62 5.12 -0.73
CA ILE A 56 7.43 4.30 -0.50
C ILE A 56 7.93 2.89 -0.19
N ARG A 57 7.57 2.38 0.98
CA ARG A 57 7.97 1.05 1.45
C ARG A 57 6.76 0.14 1.50
N LEU A 58 6.75 -0.87 0.63
CA LEU A 58 5.70 -1.88 0.61
C LEU A 58 6.09 -3.03 1.54
N HIS A 59 5.22 -3.36 2.49
CA HIS A 59 5.41 -4.45 3.44
C HIS A 59 4.34 -5.51 3.20
N PHE A 60 4.72 -6.58 2.48
CA PHE A 60 3.85 -7.70 2.20
C PHE A 60 3.70 -8.55 3.46
N VAL A 61 2.46 -8.67 3.93
CA VAL A 61 2.09 -9.49 5.08
C VAL A 61 1.29 -10.67 4.58
N LYS A 62 1.69 -11.86 5.02
CA LYS A 62 0.93 -13.08 4.84
C LYS A 62 0.45 -13.53 6.21
N GLU A 63 -0.85 -13.48 6.44
CA GLU A 63 -1.47 -13.96 7.66
C GLU A 63 -1.85 -15.44 7.50
N GLU A 64 -1.38 -16.29 8.41
CA GLU A 64 -1.73 -17.70 8.48
C GLU A 64 -2.39 -17.98 9.82
N VAL A 65 -3.63 -18.45 9.80
CA VAL A 65 -4.36 -18.84 11.00
C VAL A 65 -4.32 -20.36 11.12
N ILE A 66 -3.71 -20.85 12.20
CA ILE A 66 -3.64 -22.27 12.54
C ILE A 66 -4.44 -22.49 13.82
N ALA A 67 -5.47 -23.33 13.75
CA ALA A 67 -6.21 -23.79 14.93
C ALA A 67 -5.46 -24.95 15.61
N LEU A 68 -5.55 -25.03 16.94
CA LEU A 68 -5.02 -26.14 17.75
C LEU A 68 -6.01 -27.29 17.88
#